data_AF-A0A351WMW6-F1
#
_entry.id   AF-A0A351WMW6-F1
#
_cell.length_a   1.000
_cell.length_b   1.000
_cell.length_c   1.000
_cell.angle_alpha   90.00
_cell.angle_beta   90.00
_cell.angle_gamma   90.00
#
_symmetry.space_group_name_H-M   'P 1'
#
loop_
_entity.id
_entity.type
_entity.pdbx_description
1 polymer ?
#
loop_
_entity_poly.entity_id
_entity_poly.type
_entity_poly.pdbx_seq_one_letter_code
_entity_poly.pdbx_strand_id
1 'polypeptide(L)'
;MDAAEHEQKPAPEAPEPKPRTLNRVERRERAALDVLRTLLRDGYADQFGAVLPTREELDISLSLKVRPGENWTIRFDPPVNEQMAVQLQEHQAELDIFKKGAAYCFRCDSSSCEHALPPTSLSVFRGYTSTGVAEWMDFAQALIEARDERVDRLFGKPPLVLARVQLGRDLKLQQLSSFGRASKTYAVLGQVVAGYYSLPSGGLPGRLAMTFQIVETRSAGGRFKLNLNILTNLPSGSDLVELLASEWEPSLARGRDMALREIEALELRVQRARQAGQNEEARRCLQQIPSILRRLSESLERGSRQGVRRTRHVEKRRQQQRPVHKAFEEAQAVKNDGLFFDERTEAFVVRGAQGRAHVFNAEGRHVTSFVVEPGEVELRLRKRRWRNMLAEEYAAFKELLKKHVPRAGGGGTTTGP
;
A
#
# COMPACT_ATOMS: atom_id res chain seq x y z
N MET A 1 -56.69 49.79 -14.99
CA MET A 1 -56.40 49.63 -13.56
C MET A 1 -55.01 49.03 -13.47
N ASP A 2 -54.05 49.94 -13.31
CA ASP A 2 -52.63 49.68 -13.17
C ASP A 2 -52.32 48.88 -11.90
N ALA A 3 -51.46 47.87 -12.04
CA ALA A 3 -50.62 47.41 -10.94
C ALA A 3 -49.33 46.84 -11.53
N ALA A 4 -48.26 47.61 -11.33
CA ALA A 4 -46.95 47.43 -11.90
C ALA A 4 -46.23 46.18 -11.38
N GLU A 5 -45.65 45.41 -12.29
CA GLU A 5 -44.62 44.43 -11.97
C GLU A 5 -43.34 45.17 -11.55
N HIS A 6 -43.00 45.03 -10.27
CA HIS A 6 -41.73 45.48 -9.73
C HIS A 6 -40.61 44.54 -10.21
N GLU A 7 -39.93 44.93 -11.27
CA GLU A 7 -38.72 44.27 -11.74
C GLU A 7 -37.56 44.60 -10.77
N GLN A 8 -37.25 43.67 -9.87
CA GLN A 8 -36.10 43.75 -8.97
C GLN A 8 -34.81 43.61 -9.77
N LYS A 9 -34.09 44.72 -9.94
CA LYS A 9 -32.71 44.74 -10.42
C LYS A 9 -31.81 43.92 -9.48
N PRO A 10 -31.03 42.95 -9.99
CA PRO A 10 -30.06 42.23 -9.16
C PRO A 10 -28.97 43.19 -8.67
N ALA A 11 -28.59 43.02 -7.41
CA ALA A 11 -27.52 43.78 -6.75
C ALA A 11 -26.19 43.63 -7.51
N PRO A 12 -25.37 44.69 -7.61
CA PRO A 12 -24.08 44.61 -8.28
C PRO A 12 -23.16 43.63 -7.55
N GLU A 13 -22.62 42.66 -8.29
CA GLU A 13 -21.56 41.75 -7.85
C GLU A 13 -20.41 42.52 -7.22
N ALA A 14 -19.91 42.00 -6.09
CA ALA A 14 -18.76 42.56 -5.39
C ALA A 14 -17.56 42.65 -6.36
N PRO A 15 -16.81 43.77 -6.39
CA PRO A 15 -15.69 43.91 -7.29
C PRO A 15 -14.63 42.85 -7.01
N GLU A 16 -14.27 42.08 -8.05
CA GLU A 16 -13.19 41.10 -8.00
C GLU A 16 -11.91 41.70 -7.39
N PRO A 17 -11.20 40.94 -6.54
CA PRO A 17 -9.98 41.44 -5.90
C PRO A 17 -8.97 41.87 -6.96
N LYS A 18 -8.59 43.16 -6.94
CA LYS A 18 -7.62 43.74 -7.88
C LYS A 18 -6.36 42.87 -7.92
N PRO A 19 -5.89 42.46 -9.12
CA PRO A 19 -4.75 41.57 -9.23
C PRO A 19 -3.52 42.21 -8.59
N ARG A 20 -2.86 41.43 -7.74
CA ARG A 20 -1.66 41.80 -7.00
C ARG A 20 -0.59 42.31 -7.97
N THR A 21 -0.11 43.53 -7.76
CA THR A 21 0.90 44.18 -8.61
C THR A 21 2.26 43.51 -8.42
N LEU A 22 2.69 42.75 -9.44
CA LEU A 22 3.97 42.03 -9.43
C LEU A 22 5.16 43.00 -9.38
N ASN A 23 6.15 42.70 -8.52
CA ASN A 23 7.37 43.47 -8.43
C ASN A 23 8.21 43.33 -9.72
N ARG A 24 9.19 44.21 -9.94
CA ARG A 24 10.04 44.24 -11.15
C ARG A 24 10.73 42.90 -11.42
N VAL A 25 11.15 42.18 -10.38
CA VAL A 25 11.80 40.86 -10.49
C VAL A 25 10.79 39.80 -10.93
N GLU A 26 9.63 39.73 -10.27
CA GLU A 26 8.55 38.79 -10.62
C GLU A 26 8.04 39.02 -12.05
N ARG A 27 7.98 40.28 -12.51
CA ARG A 27 7.65 40.60 -13.91
C ARG A 27 8.69 40.07 -14.90
N ARG A 28 9.98 40.14 -14.55
CA ARG A 28 11.07 39.62 -15.39
C ARG A 28 11.10 38.10 -15.40
N GLU A 29 10.86 37.48 -14.25
CA GLU A 29 10.73 36.02 -14.13
C GLU A 29 9.57 35.49 -14.96
N ARG A 30 8.40 36.13 -14.87
CA ARG A 30 7.23 35.76 -15.68
C ARG A 30 7.51 35.91 -17.18
N ALA A 31 8.16 36.98 -17.60
CA ALA A 31 8.58 37.15 -19.00
C ALA A 31 9.55 36.06 -19.46
N ALA A 32 10.50 35.65 -18.61
CA ALA A 32 11.42 34.55 -18.91
C ALA A 32 10.67 33.21 -19.03
N LEU A 33 9.73 32.94 -18.11
CA LEU A 33 8.88 31.75 -18.16
C LEU A 33 8.00 31.71 -19.41
N ASP A 34 7.42 32.83 -19.82
CA ASP A 34 6.59 32.90 -21.03
C ASP A 34 7.41 32.60 -22.29
N VAL A 35 8.64 33.12 -22.37
CA VAL A 35 9.58 32.84 -23.46
C VAL A 35 9.98 31.36 -23.46
N LEU A 36 10.34 30.80 -22.30
CA LEU A 36 10.66 29.38 -22.17
C LEU A 36 9.47 28.49 -22.53
N ARG A 37 8.26 28.83 -22.08
CA ARG A 37 7.03 28.09 -22.41
C ARG A 37 6.79 28.05 -23.91
N THR A 38 6.99 29.18 -24.59
CA THR A 38 6.81 29.29 -26.04
C THR A 38 7.85 28.47 -26.77
N LEU A 39 9.13 28.60 -26.41
CA LEU A 39 10.22 27.79 -26.94
C LEU A 39 9.97 26.29 -26.74
N LEU A 40 9.52 25.89 -25.55
CA LEU A 40 9.21 24.49 -25.23
C LEU A 40 8.09 23.94 -26.11
N ARG A 41 7.00 24.71 -26.26
CA ARG A 41 5.84 24.34 -27.07
C ARG A 41 6.19 24.25 -28.55
N ASP A 42 6.91 25.24 -29.08
CA ASP A 42 7.25 25.30 -30.50
C ASP A 42 8.26 24.20 -30.85
N GLY A 43 9.28 23.98 -30.01
CA GLY A 43 10.24 22.88 -30.21
C GLY A 43 9.59 21.50 -30.13
N TYR A 44 8.60 21.32 -29.25
CA TYR A 44 7.82 20.08 -29.21
C TYR A 44 6.96 19.92 -30.48
N ALA A 45 6.27 20.98 -30.91
CA ALA A 45 5.41 20.95 -32.09
C ALA A 45 6.17 20.69 -33.40
N ASP A 46 7.38 21.24 -33.52
CA ASP A 46 8.27 21.01 -34.67
C ASP A 46 8.72 19.54 -34.75
N GLN A 47 8.94 18.90 -33.60
CA GLN A 47 9.47 17.54 -33.53
C GLN A 47 8.38 16.44 -33.54
N PHE A 48 7.22 16.69 -32.94
CA PHE A 48 6.15 15.69 -32.74
C PHE A 48 4.78 16.10 -33.32
N GLY A 49 4.69 17.28 -33.93
CA GLY A 49 3.42 17.83 -34.43
C GLY A 49 2.51 18.35 -33.31
N ALA A 50 1.23 18.56 -33.62
CA ALA A 50 0.25 19.15 -32.70
C ALA A 50 -0.27 18.19 -31.60
N VAL A 51 0.35 17.02 -31.40
CA VAL A 51 -0.11 16.00 -30.46
C VAL A 51 0.31 16.36 -29.05
N LEU A 52 -0.63 16.72 -28.17
CA LEU A 52 -0.30 17.09 -26.79
C LEU A 52 0.40 15.95 -26.04
N PRO A 53 1.43 16.24 -25.23
CA PRO A 53 2.06 15.24 -24.39
C PRO A 53 1.04 14.63 -23.42
N THR A 54 1.16 13.32 -23.18
CA THR A 54 0.18 12.55 -22.38
C THR A 54 0.33 12.76 -20.86
N ARG A 55 1.41 13.42 -20.42
CA ARG A 55 1.65 13.76 -19.01
C ARG A 55 1.13 15.16 -18.69
N GLU A 56 0.67 15.32 -17.46
CA GLU A 56 0.35 16.63 -16.87
C GLU A 56 1.61 17.47 -16.59
N GLU A 57 2.74 16.82 -16.27
CA GLU A 57 4.01 17.48 -15.94
C GLU A 57 5.23 16.79 -16.59
N LEU A 58 6.18 17.59 -17.06
CA LEU A 58 7.43 17.18 -17.71
C LEU A 58 8.61 17.92 -17.07
N ASP A 59 9.57 17.17 -16.53
CA ASP A 59 10.82 17.71 -16.03
C ASP A 59 11.81 17.92 -17.19
N ILE A 60 12.20 19.16 -17.42
CA ILE A 60 13.18 19.54 -18.44
C ILE A 60 14.34 20.29 -17.78
N SER A 61 15.56 19.80 -18.02
CA SER A 61 16.80 20.41 -17.53
C SER A 61 17.50 21.15 -18.66
N LEU A 62 17.67 22.46 -18.53
CA LEU A 62 18.36 23.28 -19.53
C LEU A 62 19.74 23.70 -19.03
N SER A 63 20.78 23.35 -19.78
CA SER A 63 22.16 23.75 -19.52
C SER A 63 22.50 25.03 -20.25
N LEU A 64 23.01 26.01 -19.51
CA LEU A 64 23.40 27.31 -20.03
C LEU A 64 24.81 27.68 -19.57
N LYS A 65 25.56 28.34 -20.47
CA LYS A 65 26.85 28.95 -20.17
C LYS A 65 26.64 30.45 -20.00
N VAL A 66 27.18 30.99 -18.90
CA VAL A 66 27.15 32.43 -18.59
C VAL A 66 28.55 32.99 -18.72
N ARG A 67 28.68 34.14 -19.38
CA ARG A 67 29.94 34.90 -19.45
C ARG A 67 29.78 36.23 -18.71
N PRO A 68 30.13 36.28 -17.41
CA PRO A 68 30.02 37.51 -16.63
C PRO A 68 30.83 38.68 -17.21
N GLY A 69 32.02 38.39 -17.77
CA GLY A 69 32.90 39.40 -18.40
C GLY A 69 32.35 40.00 -19.70
N GLU A 70 31.33 39.39 -20.30
CA GLU A 70 30.63 39.89 -21.48
C GLU A 70 29.21 40.34 -21.07
N ASN A 71 29.12 41.20 -20.06
CA ASN A 71 27.83 41.73 -19.55
C ASN A 71 26.79 40.63 -19.25
N TRP A 72 27.23 39.55 -18.60
CA TRP A 72 26.37 38.40 -18.25
C TRP A 72 25.69 37.74 -19.45
N THR A 73 26.33 37.74 -20.63
CA THR A 73 25.79 37.05 -21.82
C THR A 73 25.55 35.57 -21.52
N ILE A 74 24.36 35.08 -21.87
CA ILE A 74 23.93 33.70 -21.67
C ILE A 74 23.83 33.02 -23.04
N ARG A 75 24.34 31.79 -23.14
CA ARG A 75 24.14 30.93 -24.31
C ARG A 75 23.75 29.54 -23.85
N PHE A 76 22.74 28.95 -24.50
CA PHE A 76 22.49 27.51 -24.41
C PHE A 76 23.60 26.76 -25.15
N ASP A 77 24.19 25.75 -24.50
CA ASP A 77 25.24 24.94 -25.12
C ASP A 77 25.11 23.48 -24.63
N PRO A 78 24.58 22.54 -25.45
CA PRO A 78 24.12 22.70 -26.84
C PRO A 78 22.94 23.66 -27.04
N PRO A 79 22.55 24.04 -28.28
CA PRO A 79 21.33 24.81 -28.54
C PRO A 79 20.08 24.24 -27.86
N VAL A 80 19.15 25.11 -27.45
CA VAL A 80 17.99 24.72 -26.64
C VAL A 80 17.11 23.65 -27.30
N ASN A 81 16.91 23.75 -28.61
CA ASN A 81 16.15 22.79 -29.41
C ASN A 81 16.80 21.39 -29.38
N GLU A 82 18.13 21.31 -29.46
CA GLU A 82 18.86 20.03 -29.39
C GLU A 82 18.78 19.42 -27.98
N GLN A 83 18.98 20.24 -26.94
CA GLN A 83 18.82 19.79 -25.55
C GLN A 83 17.41 19.27 -25.26
N MET A 84 16.39 19.96 -25.80
CA MET A 84 15.00 19.54 -25.68
C MET A 84 14.72 18.28 -26.50
N ALA A 85 15.20 18.21 -27.74
CA ALA A 85 14.94 17.10 -28.63
C ALA A 85 15.43 15.78 -28.05
N VAL A 86 16.63 15.79 -27.48
CA VAL A 86 17.19 14.62 -26.77
C VAL A 86 16.32 14.26 -25.57
N GLN A 87 15.99 15.22 -24.71
CA GLN A 87 15.19 14.94 -23.50
C GLN A 87 13.76 14.47 -23.81
N LEU A 88 13.11 15.04 -24.82
CA LEU A 88 11.77 14.64 -25.24
C LEU A 88 11.78 13.27 -25.92
N GLN A 89 12.77 12.97 -26.77
CA GLN A 89 12.96 11.62 -27.31
C GLN A 89 13.28 10.61 -26.21
N GLU A 90 14.05 11.00 -25.19
CA GLU A 90 14.27 10.16 -24.02
C GLU A 90 12.98 9.90 -23.26
N HIS A 91 12.16 10.92 -23.00
CA HIS A 91 10.86 10.77 -22.36
C HIS A 91 9.93 9.86 -23.19
N GLN A 92 9.91 10.01 -24.52
CA GLN A 92 9.09 9.19 -25.40
C GLN A 92 9.59 7.74 -25.48
N ALA A 93 10.90 7.52 -25.59
CA ALA A 93 11.50 6.19 -25.56
C ALA A 93 11.27 5.50 -24.20
N GLU A 94 11.31 6.23 -23.09
CA GLU A 94 10.94 5.71 -21.77
C GLU A 94 9.48 5.20 -21.75
N LEU A 95 8.55 5.85 -22.46
CA LEU A 95 7.14 5.44 -22.53
C LEU A 95 6.94 4.12 -23.28
N ASP A 96 7.67 3.90 -24.38
CA ASP A 96 7.56 2.65 -25.16
C ASP A 96 8.27 1.48 -24.46
N ILE A 97 9.39 1.76 -23.79
CA ILE A 97 10.19 0.74 -23.10
C ILE A 97 9.58 0.35 -21.76
N PHE A 98 9.12 1.29 -20.93
CA PHE A 98 8.58 1.01 -19.60
C PHE A 98 7.21 1.63 -19.36
N LYS A 99 6.21 0.75 -19.24
CA LYS A 99 4.85 1.12 -18.84
C LYS A 99 4.50 0.40 -17.55
N LYS A 100 4.08 1.17 -16.53
CA LYS A 100 3.60 0.61 -15.26
C LYS A 100 2.42 -0.33 -15.54
N GLY A 101 2.43 -1.51 -14.93
CA GLY A 101 1.38 -2.51 -15.13
C GLY A 101 1.58 -3.44 -16.32
N ALA A 102 2.58 -3.19 -17.17
CA ALA A 102 2.81 -3.96 -18.38
C ALA A 102 4.26 -4.48 -18.47
N ALA A 103 4.42 -5.71 -18.95
CA ALA A 103 5.72 -6.31 -19.22
C ALA A 103 6.19 -5.91 -20.63
N TYR A 104 7.47 -5.61 -20.79
CA TYR A 104 7.99 -5.27 -22.11
C TYR A 104 8.06 -6.50 -23.02
N CYS A 105 7.51 -6.40 -24.23
CA CYS A 105 7.56 -7.47 -25.23
C CYS A 105 8.70 -7.22 -26.21
N PHE A 106 9.74 -8.07 -26.19
CA PHE A 106 10.90 -7.94 -27.06
C PHE A 106 10.61 -8.29 -28.53
N ARG A 107 9.52 -9.02 -28.80
CA ARG A 107 9.08 -9.31 -30.18
C ARG A 107 8.40 -8.10 -30.83
N CYS A 108 7.58 -7.39 -30.06
CA CYS A 108 6.84 -6.21 -30.52
C CYS A 108 7.59 -4.91 -30.27
N ASP A 109 8.74 -4.97 -29.59
CA ASP A 109 9.53 -3.82 -29.17
C ASP A 109 8.70 -2.77 -28.39
N SER A 110 7.79 -3.23 -27.52
CA SER A 110 6.81 -2.35 -26.86
C SER A 110 6.25 -2.95 -25.57
N SER A 111 5.95 -2.07 -24.61
CA SER A 111 5.16 -2.39 -23.40
C SER A 111 3.65 -2.14 -23.55
N SER A 112 3.16 -1.80 -24.76
CA SER A 112 1.74 -1.49 -25.00
C SER A 112 1.00 -2.51 -25.86
N CYS A 113 1.65 -3.63 -26.24
CA CYS A 113 1.00 -4.70 -27.01
C CYS A 113 0.15 -5.63 -26.11
N GLU A 114 -0.72 -6.44 -26.72
CA GLU A 114 -1.57 -7.40 -26.01
C GLU A 114 -0.78 -8.39 -25.13
N HIS A 115 0.42 -8.79 -25.58
CA HIS A 115 1.28 -9.70 -24.85
C HIS A 115 1.81 -9.11 -23.54
N ALA A 116 1.84 -7.79 -23.43
CA ALA A 116 2.41 -7.07 -22.29
C ALA A 116 1.54 -7.14 -21.02
N LEU A 117 0.28 -7.58 -21.14
CA LEU A 117 -0.68 -7.61 -20.04
C LEU A 117 -1.02 -9.05 -19.62
N PRO A 118 -1.25 -9.30 -18.32
CA PRO A 118 -1.73 -10.60 -17.87
C PRO A 118 -3.11 -10.90 -18.46
N PRO A 119 -3.37 -12.10 -18.99
CA PRO A 119 -4.65 -12.42 -19.64
C PRO A 119 -5.82 -12.53 -18.65
N THR A 120 -5.56 -12.88 -17.39
CA THR A 120 -6.58 -13.03 -16.34
C THR A 120 -6.11 -12.47 -15.00
N SER A 121 -7.03 -12.22 -14.06
CA SER A 121 -6.69 -11.74 -12.71
C SER A 121 -5.92 -12.74 -11.85
N LEU A 122 -5.85 -14.00 -12.27
CA LEU A 122 -5.09 -15.06 -11.60
C LEU A 122 -3.72 -15.31 -12.23
N SER A 123 -3.45 -14.66 -13.37
CA SER A 123 -2.23 -14.83 -14.14
C SER A 123 -1.07 -14.04 -13.54
N VAL A 124 0.09 -14.69 -13.46
CA VAL A 124 1.37 -14.09 -13.10
C VAL A 124 2.36 -14.24 -14.24
N PHE A 125 3.36 -13.38 -14.28
CA PHE A 125 4.42 -13.46 -15.28
C PHE A 125 5.30 -14.68 -15.00
N ARG A 126 5.47 -15.57 -15.98
CA ARG A 126 6.30 -16.78 -15.87
C ARG A 126 7.74 -16.53 -16.33
N GLY A 127 7.90 -15.70 -17.35
CA GLY A 127 9.17 -15.53 -18.06
C GLY A 127 8.95 -15.03 -19.47
N TYR A 128 9.97 -15.18 -20.31
CA TYR A 128 9.90 -14.90 -21.73
C TYR A 128 10.02 -16.19 -22.54
N THR A 129 9.26 -16.26 -23.63
CA THR A 129 9.46 -17.28 -24.67
C THR A 129 10.80 -17.08 -25.38
N SER A 130 11.19 -18.03 -26.23
CA SER A 130 12.39 -17.94 -27.06
C SER A 130 12.43 -16.71 -27.97
N THR A 131 11.26 -16.23 -28.39
CA THR A 131 11.07 -15.03 -29.22
C THR A 131 10.89 -13.75 -28.41
N GLY A 132 11.03 -13.82 -27.07
CA GLY A 132 10.97 -12.64 -26.22
C GLY A 132 9.55 -12.07 -26.00
N VAL A 133 8.53 -12.90 -26.22
CA VAL A 133 7.14 -12.59 -25.84
C VAL A 133 6.96 -12.93 -24.36
N ALA A 134 6.27 -12.07 -23.61
CA ALA A 134 5.94 -12.32 -22.20
C ALA A 134 5.04 -13.55 -22.08
N GLU A 135 5.41 -14.47 -21.20
CA GLU A 135 4.65 -15.68 -20.92
C GLU A 135 3.93 -15.55 -19.58
N TRP A 136 2.66 -15.93 -19.58
CA TRP A 136 1.77 -15.81 -18.43
C TRP A 136 1.28 -17.19 -17.98
N MET A 137 1.07 -17.35 -16.69
CA MET A 137 0.62 -18.61 -16.10
C MET A 137 -0.27 -18.34 -14.90
N ASP A 138 -1.27 -19.19 -14.67
CA ASP A 138 -2.04 -19.14 -13.42
C ASP A 138 -1.13 -19.30 -12.20
N PHE A 139 -1.32 -18.47 -11.18
CA PHE A 139 -0.45 -18.47 -10.01
C PHE A 139 -0.39 -19.83 -9.29
N ALA A 140 -1.50 -20.55 -9.17
CA ALA A 140 -1.49 -21.87 -8.54
C ALA A 140 -0.68 -22.87 -9.38
N GLN A 141 -0.81 -22.83 -10.71
CA GLN A 141 0.01 -23.64 -11.60
C GLN A 141 1.50 -23.30 -11.49
N ALA A 142 1.84 -22.00 -11.41
CA ALA A 142 3.22 -21.56 -11.21
C ALA A 142 3.83 -22.10 -9.91
N LEU A 143 3.05 -22.20 -8.83
CA LEU A 143 3.50 -22.82 -7.58
C LEU A 143 3.66 -24.34 -7.70
N ILE A 144 2.76 -25.03 -8.42
CA ILE A 144 2.83 -26.48 -8.67
C ILE A 144 4.08 -26.83 -9.48
N GLU A 145 4.32 -26.15 -10.59
CA GLU A 145 5.53 -26.36 -11.41
C GLU A 145 6.81 -26.16 -10.61
N ALA A 146 6.77 -25.18 -9.70
CA ALA A 146 7.88 -24.83 -8.84
C ALA A 146 7.95 -25.68 -7.56
N ARG A 147 7.11 -26.73 -7.46
CA ARG A 147 7.01 -27.71 -6.38
C ARG A 147 6.87 -27.06 -4.99
N ASP A 148 6.06 -26.00 -4.88
CA ASP A 148 5.79 -25.36 -3.60
C ASP A 148 4.79 -26.22 -2.79
N GLU A 149 5.27 -26.86 -1.73
CA GLU A 149 4.47 -27.69 -0.81
C GLU A 149 3.32 -26.95 -0.14
N ARG A 150 3.31 -25.61 -0.20
CA ARG A 150 2.30 -24.77 0.44
C ARG A 150 1.12 -24.47 -0.47
N VAL A 151 1.12 -24.91 -1.74
CA VAL A 151 0.10 -24.54 -2.73
C VAL A 151 -1.34 -24.79 -2.25
N ASP A 152 -1.58 -25.88 -1.51
CA ASP A 152 -2.89 -26.21 -0.95
C ASP A 152 -3.44 -25.11 -0.01
N ARG A 153 -2.54 -24.32 0.62
CA ARG A 153 -2.91 -23.23 1.52
C ARG A 153 -3.60 -22.06 0.81
N LEU A 154 -3.45 -21.93 -0.52
CA LEU A 154 -4.22 -20.96 -1.32
C LEU A 154 -5.72 -21.23 -1.28
N PHE A 155 -6.11 -22.49 -1.11
CA PHE A 155 -7.50 -22.94 -1.13
C PHE A 155 -8.02 -23.35 0.26
N GLY A 156 -7.19 -23.18 1.30
CA GLY A 156 -7.54 -23.46 2.68
C GLY A 156 -8.66 -22.56 3.23
N LYS A 157 -9.14 -22.90 4.44
CA LYS A 157 -10.11 -22.09 5.19
C LYS A 157 -9.50 -21.65 6.54
N PRO A 158 -9.11 -20.36 6.71
CA PRO A 158 -9.12 -19.29 5.70
C PRO A 158 -7.98 -19.46 4.68
N PRO A 159 -8.13 -18.91 3.45
CA PRO A 159 -7.08 -18.94 2.43
C PRO A 159 -5.90 -18.08 2.87
N LEU A 160 -4.69 -18.51 2.56
CA LEU A 160 -3.47 -17.76 2.83
C LEU A 160 -2.88 -17.17 1.55
N VAL A 161 -2.36 -15.96 1.66
CA VAL A 161 -1.51 -15.37 0.61
C VAL A 161 -0.14 -16.06 0.67
N LEU A 162 0.30 -16.57 -0.47
CA LEU A 162 1.64 -17.08 -0.67
C LEU A 162 2.41 -16.11 -1.56
N ALA A 163 3.72 -16.04 -1.36
CA ALA A 163 4.62 -15.31 -2.23
C ALA A 163 5.84 -16.16 -2.57
N ARG A 164 6.35 -16.01 -3.79
CA ARG A 164 7.53 -16.72 -4.28
C ARG A 164 8.46 -15.78 -5.03
N VAL A 165 9.73 -15.82 -4.66
CA VAL A 165 10.80 -15.08 -5.35
C VAL A 165 11.32 -15.88 -6.54
N GLN A 166 11.50 -15.21 -7.67
CA GLN A 166 12.15 -15.75 -8.88
C GLN A 166 13.23 -14.78 -9.33
N LEU A 167 14.39 -15.30 -9.75
CA LEU A 167 15.53 -14.48 -10.17
C LEU A 167 15.45 -14.17 -11.66
N GLY A 168 15.93 -12.99 -12.07
CA GLY A 168 15.84 -12.55 -13.47
C GLY A 168 16.53 -13.48 -14.47
N ARG A 169 17.56 -14.21 -14.03
CA ARG A 169 18.25 -15.22 -14.87
C ARG A 169 17.33 -16.40 -15.23
N ASP A 170 16.44 -16.78 -14.33
CA ASP A 170 15.54 -17.93 -14.52
C ASP A 170 14.38 -17.52 -15.46
N LEU A 171 13.90 -16.28 -15.34
CA LEU A 171 12.83 -15.72 -16.16
C LEU A 171 13.21 -15.53 -17.65
N LYS A 172 14.51 -15.50 -17.94
CA LYS A 172 15.07 -15.28 -19.29
C LYS A 172 15.77 -16.52 -19.84
N LEU A 173 15.61 -17.67 -19.19
CA LEU A 173 16.39 -18.88 -19.49
C LEU A 173 16.13 -19.40 -20.91
N GLN A 174 14.88 -19.33 -21.37
CA GLN A 174 14.45 -19.77 -22.69
C GLN A 174 14.63 -18.71 -23.79
N GLN A 175 14.81 -17.44 -23.41
CA GLN A 175 14.92 -16.31 -24.33
C GLN A 175 16.23 -16.38 -25.13
N LEU A 176 16.16 -16.15 -26.45
CA LEU A 176 17.36 -16.07 -27.28
C LEU A 176 18.05 -14.70 -27.16
N SER A 177 19.34 -14.64 -27.48
CA SER A 177 20.13 -13.40 -27.46
C SER A 177 19.58 -12.35 -28.42
N SER A 178 19.15 -12.76 -29.62
CA SER A 178 18.52 -11.92 -30.64
C SER A 178 17.20 -11.29 -30.18
N PHE A 179 16.53 -11.92 -29.21
CA PHE A 179 15.25 -11.46 -28.67
C PHE A 179 15.41 -10.88 -27.26
N GLY A 180 16.53 -10.22 -26.98
CA GLY A 180 16.65 -9.34 -25.81
C GLY A 180 17.17 -9.99 -24.52
N ARG A 181 17.61 -11.25 -24.53
CA ARG A 181 18.21 -11.90 -23.34
C ARG A 181 19.38 -11.11 -22.73
N ALA A 182 20.17 -10.45 -23.58
CA ALA A 182 21.28 -9.58 -23.18
C ALA A 182 20.97 -8.08 -23.38
N SER A 183 19.69 -7.72 -23.61
CA SER A 183 19.28 -6.33 -23.78
C SER A 183 19.62 -5.51 -22.55
N LYS A 184 20.11 -4.29 -22.80
CA LYS A 184 20.37 -3.28 -21.78
C LYS A 184 19.24 -2.26 -21.70
N THR A 185 18.29 -2.30 -22.63
CA THR A 185 17.16 -1.36 -22.74
C THR A 185 16.12 -1.66 -21.67
N TYR A 186 15.77 -2.94 -21.52
CA TYR A 186 14.87 -3.45 -20.50
C TYR A 186 15.40 -4.78 -19.97
N ALA A 187 15.60 -4.89 -18.65
CA ALA A 187 16.10 -6.10 -18.03
C ALA A 187 15.36 -6.40 -16.72
N VAL A 188 14.61 -7.50 -16.70
CA VAL A 188 14.05 -8.04 -15.45
C VAL A 188 15.20 -8.61 -14.61
N LEU A 189 15.40 -8.05 -13.42
CA LEU A 189 16.45 -8.43 -12.48
C LEU A 189 15.97 -9.50 -11.49
N GLY A 190 14.67 -9.52 -11.22
CA GLY A 190 13.98 -10.55 -10.46
C GLY A 190 12.55 -10.13 -10.15
N GLN A 191 11.78 -11.04 -9.60
CA GLN A 191 10.39 -10.77 -9.26
C GLN A 191 9.92 -11.52 -8.02
N VAL A 192 8.80 -11.07 -7.46
CA VAL A 192 7.97 -11.81 -6.51
C VAL A 192 6.61 -12.02 -7.16
N VAL A 193 6.16 -13.27 -7.26
CA VAL A 193 4.76 -13.59 -7.60
C VAL A 193 4.00 -13.85 -6.30
N ALA A 194 2.81 -13.28 -6.13
CA ALA A 194 2.05 -13.41 -4.90
C ALA A 194 0.53 -13.44 -5.12
N GLY A 195 -0.17 -14.19 -4.29
CA GLY A 195 -1.61 -14.35 -4.34
C GLY A 195 -2.09 -15.49 -3.43
N TYR A 196 -3.39 -15.80 -3.39
CA TYR A 196 -4.45 -14.96 -3.93
C TYR A 196 -4.87 -13.91 -2.90
N TYR A 197 -4.99 -12.67 -3.34
CA TYR A 197 -5.67 -11.62 -2.58
C TYR A 197 -7.18 -11.70 -2.86
N SER A 198 -8.00 -11.44 -1.84
CA SER A 198 -9.46 -11.49 -1.95
C SER A 198 -9.99 -10.10 -2.25
N LEU A 199 -10.46 -9.83 -3.47
CA LEU A 199 -10.92 -8.50 -3.89
C LEU A 199 -12.14 -8.02 -3.06
N PRO A 200 -12.24 -6.72 -2.78
CA PRO A 200 -13.41 -6.14 -2.15
C PRO A 200 -14.49 -5.97 -3.24
N SER A 201 -15.41 -6.92 -3.38
CA SER A 201 -16.54 -6.80 -4.30
C SER A 201 -17.81 -7.43 -3.71
N GLY A 202 -18.91 -6.69 -3.73
CA GLY A 202 -20.21 -7.03 -3.13
C GLY A 202 -21.01 -8.11 -3.87
N GLY A 203 -20.38 -9.24 -4.15
CA GLY A 203 -20.99 -10.38 -4.84
C GLY A 203 -20.18 -11.67 -4.62
N LEU A 204 -19.48 -12.15 -5.64
CA LEU A 204 -18.57 -13.30 -5.55
C LEU A 204 -17.15 -12.86 -5.11
N PRO A 205 -16.45 -13.66 -4.29
CA PRO A 205 -15.07 -13.35 -3.90
C PRO A 205 -14.14 -13.46 -5.12
N GLY A 206 -13.81 -12.31 -5.71
CA GLY A 206 -12.79 -12.21 -6.74
C GLY A 206 -11.42 -12.51 -6.16
N ARG A 207 -10.60 -13.31 -6.85
CA ARG A 207 -9.21 -13.58 -6.48
C ARG A 207 -8.27 -12.84 -7.40
N LEU A 208 -7.18 -12.36 -6.83
CA LEU A 208 -6.16 -11.63 -7.55
C LEU A 208 -4.77 -12.22 -7.28
N ALA A 209 -4.00 -12.44 -8.33
CA ALA A 209 -2.58 -12.70 -8.26
C ALA A 209 -1.82 -11.51 -8.87
N MET A 210 -0.65 -11.24 -8.33
CA MET A 210 0.19 -10.11 -8.74
C MET A 210 1.63 -10.54 -8.94
N THR A 211 2.31 -9.90 -9.90
CA THR A 211 3.77 -10.00 -10.05
C THR A 211 4.40 -8.66 -9.70
N PHE A 212 5.38 -8.65 -8.79
CA PHE A 212 6.22 -7.51 -8.45
C PHE A 212 7.58 -7.72 -9.10
N GLN A 213 7.89 -6.96 -10.16
CA GLN A 213 9.14 -7.09 -10.90
C GLN A 213 10.06 -5.92 -10.61
N ILE A 214 11.33 -6.20 -10.32
CA ILE A 214 12.38 -5.18 -10.32
C ILE A 214 13.01 -5.21 -11.71
N VAL A 215 12.91 -4.09 -12.43
CA VAL A 215 13.41 -3.96 -13.80
C VAL A 215 14.46 -2.85 -13.88
N GLU A 216 15.58 -3.14 -14.54
CA GLU A 216 16.52 -2.11 -15.02
C GLU A 216 16.01 -1.62 -16.37
N THR A 217 15.90 -0.31 -16.50
CA THR A 217 15.68 0.37 -17.77
C THR A 217 16.84 1.31 -18.05
N ARG A 218 17.11 1.54 -19.33
CA ARG A 218 18.03 2.58 -19.76
C ARG A 218 17.35 3.53 -20.72
N SER A 219 17.48 4.82 -20.46
CA SER A 219 17.05 5.85 -21.42
C SER A 219 17.90 5.79 -22.69
N ALA A 220 17.49 6.51 -23.73
CA ALA A 220 18.28 6.64 -24.96
C ALA A 220 19.66 7.26 -24.70
N GLY A 221 19.79 8.18 -23.73
CA GLY A 221 21.08 8.70 -23.23
C GLY A 221 21.84 7.76 -22.29
N GLY A 222 21.38 6.51 -22.13
CA GLY A 222 22.04 5.48 -21.33
C GLY A 222 21.87 5.64 -19.82
N ARG A 223 20.99 6.55 -19.37
CA ARG A 223 20.72 6.76 -17.94
C ARG A 223 20.09 5.51 -17.35
N PHE A 224 20.68 5.03 -16.26
CA PHE A 224 20.22 3.84 -15.54
C PHE A 224 19.11 4.18 -14.57
N LYS A 225 18.04 3.37 -14.58
CA LYS A 225 16.91 3.48 -13.66
C LYS A 225 16.46 2.08 -13.21
N LEU A 226 16.04 1.96 -11.95
CA LEU A 226 15.39 0.78 -11.41
C LEU A 226 13.93 1.10 -11.14
N ASN A 227 13.04 0.24 -11.63
CA ASN A 227 11.61 0.40 -11.42
C ASN A 227 11.03 -0.85 -10.73
N LEU A 228 10.11 -0.64 -9.79
CA LEU A 228 9.23 -1.69 -9.30
C LEU A 228 7.95 -1.69 -10.15
N ASN A 229 7.80 -2.69 -11.01
CA ASN A 229 6.63 -2.88 -11.83
C ASN A 229 5.66 -3.86 -11.16
N ILE A 230 4.38 -3.52 -11.08
CA ILE A 230 3.35 -4.39 -10.51
C ILE A 230 2.45 -4.83 -11.65
N LEU A 231 2.56 -6.09 -12.06
CA LEU A 231 1.76 -6.68 -13.14
C LEU A 231 0.56 -7.39 -12.53
N THR A 232 -0.63 -7.00 -12.96
CA THR A 232 -1.89 -7.60 -12.54
C THR A 232 -2.96 -7.24 -13.56
N ASN A 233 -3.96 -8.10 -13.70
CA ASN A 233 -5.17 -7.78 -14.45
C ASN A 233 -6.31 -7.62 -13.45
N LEU A 234 -6.87 -6.41 -13.37
CA LEU A 234 -7.98 -6.12 -12.49
C LEU A 234 -9.29 -6.32 -13.24
N PRO A 235 -10.32 -6.91 -12.61
CA PRO A 235 -11.65 -6.98 -13.20
C PRO A 235 -12.16 -5.59 -13.62
N SER A 236 -12.80 -5.52 -14.78
CA SER A 236 -13.16 -4.30 -15.51
C SER A 236 -13.70 -3.19 -14.60
N GLY A 237 -12.92 -2.09 -14.49
CA GLY A 237 -13.30 -0.86 -13.80
C GLY A 237 -12.54 -0.57 -12.50
N SER A 238 -11.73 -1.50 -11.98
CA SER A 238 -10.90 -1.24 -10.78
C SER A 238 -9.54 -0.66 -11.17
N ASP A 239 -9.16 0.48 -10.58
CA ASP A 239 -7.81 1.02 -10.68
C ASP A 239 -6.91 0.44 -9.58
N LEU A 240 -5.71 -0.03 -9.97
CA LEU A 240 -4.70 -0.52 -9.06
C LEU A 240 -4.22 0.57 -8.10
N VAL A 241 -4.13 1.81 -8.56
CA VAL A 241 -3.67 2.93 -7.73
C VAL A 241 -4.67 3.20 -6.61
N GLU A 242 -5.95 3.31 -6.94
CA GLU A 242 -7.03 3.47 -5.96
C GLU A 242 -7.11 2.27 -5.00
N LEU A 243 -7.00 1.06 -5.53
CA LEU A 243 -7.06 -0.16 -4.73
C LEU A 243 -5.89 -0.24 -3.73
N LEU A 244 -4.69 0.16 -4.13
CA LEU A 244 -3.52 0.21 -3.25
C LEU A 244 -3.54 1.40 -2.28
N ALA A 245 -4.26 2.48 -2.60
CA ALA A 245 -4.49 3.61 -1.69
C ALA A 245 -5.57 3.30 -0.64
N SER A 246 -6.43 2.32 -0.92
CA SER A 246 -7.46 1.86 0.01
C SER A 246 -6.90 1.02 1.16
N GLU A 247 -7.67 0.87 2.24
CA GLU A 247 -7.37 0.01 3.39
C GLU A 247 -7.62 -1.50 3.12
N TRP A 248 -7.75 -1.90 1.85
CA TRP A 248 -8.10 -3.28 1.47
C TRP A 248 -7.06 -4.32 1.91
N GLU A 249 -5.79 -4.08 1.58
CA GLU A 249 -4.68 -4.97 1.95
C GLU A 249 -3.48 -4.16 2.48
N PRO A 250 -3.50 -3.77 3.77
CA PRO A 250 -2.44 -2.92 4.35
C PRO A 250 -1.05 -3.56 4.29
N SER A 251 -0.98 -4.89 4.23
CA SER A 251 0.28 -5.62 4.13
C SER A 251 0.94 -5.52 2.77
N LEU A 252 0.12 -5.49 1.72
CA LEU A 252 0.53 -5.27 0.35
C LEU A 252 1.09 -3.86 0.18
N ALA A 253 0.35 -2.84 0.64
CA ALA A 253 0.80 -1.45 0.60
C ALA A 253 2.14 -1.26 1.34
N ARG A 254 2.24 -1.75 2.59
CA ARG A 254 3.50 -1.68 3.36
C ARG A 254 4.67 -2.40 2.68
N GLY A 255 4.43 -3.59 2.13
CA GLY A 255 5.45 -4.36 1.42
C GLY A 255 5.96 -3.62 0.19
N ARG A 256 5.03 -3.08 -0.62
CA ARG A 256 5.34 -2.25 -1.79
C ARG A 256 6.16 -1.03 -1.42
N ASP A 257 5.71 -0.25 -0.43
CA ASP A 257 6.36 1.01 -0.07
C ASP A 257 7.76 0.79 0.51
N MET A 258 7.96 -0.30 1.27
CA MET A 258 9.27 -0.74 1.70
C MET A 258 10.17 -1.07 0.51
N ALA A 259 9.68 -1.86 -0.45
CA ALA A 259 10.47 -2.25 -1.62
C ALA A 259 10.83 -1.03 -2.49
N LEU A 260 9.90 -0.10 -2.71
CA LEU A 260 10.14 1.15 -3.45
C LEU A 260 11.30 1.96 -2.83
N ARG A 261 11.23 2.23 -1.51
CA ARG A 261 12.30 2.96 -0.81
C ARG A 261 13.66 2.27 -0.91
N GLU A 262 13.69 0.94 -0.79
CA GLU A 262 14.95 0.19 -0.89
C GLU A 262 15.51 0.21 -2.33
N ILE A 263 14.64 0.16 -3.35
CA ILE A 263 15.03 0.25 -4.76
C ILE A 263 15.57 1.64 -5.09
N GLU A 264 14.91 2.71 -4.65
CA GLU A 264 15.37 4.09 -4.83
C GLU A 264 16.74 4.31 -4.19
N ALA A 265 16.93 3.85 -2.95
CA ALA A 265 18.22 3.93 -2.26
C ALA A 265 19.31 3.09 -2.95
N LEU A 266 18.93 1.96 -3.56
CA LEU A 266 19.85 1.13 -4.34
C LEU A 266 20.22 1.80 -5.67
N GLU A 267 19.25 2.38 -6.39
CA GLU A 267 19.46 3.09 -7.65
C GLU A 267 20.47 4.23 -7.46
N LEU A 268 20.27 5.05 -6.44
CA LEU A 268 21.16 6.18 -6.15
C LEU A 268 22.60 5.73 -5.89
N ARG A 269 22.80 4.63 -5.17
CA ARG A 269 24.14 4.06 -4.92
C ARG A 269 24.78 3.54 -6.21
N VAL A 270 24.01 2.85 -7.06
CA VAL A 270 24.50 2.36 -8.36
C VAL A 270 24.86 3.52 -9.28
N GLN A 271 24.03 4.55 -9.36
CA GLN A 271 24.31 5.74 -10.17
C GLN A 271 25.59 6.45 -9.71
N ARG A 272 25.75 6.69 -8.40
CA ARG A 272 26.98 7.28 -7.84
C ARG A 272 28.22 6.45 -8.14
N ALA A 273 28.16 5.13 -7.95
CA ALA A 273 29.27 4.23 -8.25
C ALA A 273 29.65 4.28 -9.75
N ARG A 274 28.66 4.30 -10.65
CA ARG A 274 28.90 4.42 -12.10
C ARG A 274 29.51 5.76 -12.48
N GLN A 275 29.02 6.87 -11.92
CA GLN A 275 29.57 8.21 -12.15
C GLN A 275 31.03 8.33 -11.67
N ALA A 276 31.39 7.64 -10.59
CA ALA A 276 32.76 7.56 -10.09
C ALA A 276 33.65 6.52 -10.83
N GLY A 277 33.13 5.86 -11.88
CA GLY A 277 33.85 4.80 -12.61
C GLY A 277 34.01 3.48 -11.86
N GLN A 278 33.37 3.32 -10.69
CA GLN A 278 33.46 2.15 -9.81
C GLN A 278 32.48 1.04 -10.23
N ASN A 279 32.72 0.45 -11.40
CA ASN A 279 31.83 -0.56 -11.99
C ASN A 279 31.63 -1.83 -11.13
N GLU A 280 32.65 -2.24 -10.37
CA GLU A 280 32.54 -3.39 -9.47
C GLU A 280 31.59 -3.11 -8.30
N GLU A 281 31.65 -1.91 -7.73
CA GLU A 281 30.77 -1.50 -6.64
C GLU A 281 29.31 -1.41 -7.11
N ALA A 282 29.10 -0.88 -8.32
CA ALA A 282 27.79 -0.89 -8.95
C ALA A 282 27.23 -2.32 -9.10
N ARG A 283 28.05 -3.30 -9.47
CA ARG A 283 27.65 -4.71 -9.56
C ARG A 283 27.34 -5.30 -8.18
N ARG A 284 28.16 -5.03 -7.16
CA ARG A 284 27.93 -5.47 -5.77
C ARG A 284 26.62 -4.91 -5.20
N CYS A 285 26.32 -3.64 -5.49
CA CYS A 285 25.04 -3.05 -5.15
C CYS A 285 23.87 -3.85 -5.77
N LEU A 286 23.91 -4.14 -7.07
CA LEU A 286 22.84 -4.88 -7.75
C LEU A 286 22.65 -6.31 -7.22
N GLN A 287 23.69 -6.93 -6.64
CA GLN A 287 23.57 -8.24 -5.97
C GLN A 287 22.69 -8.19 -4.71
N GLN A 288 22.27 -7.01 -4.24
CA GLN A 288 21.34 -6.86 -3.12
C GLN A 288 19.87 -7.07 -3.52
N ILE A 289 19.54 -7.03 -4.81
CA ILE A 289 18.16 -7.18 -5.33
C ILE A 289 17.43 -8.43 -4.79
N PRO A 290 18.04 -9.63 -4.77
CA PRO A 290 17.40 -10.81 -4.19
C PRO A 290 17.02 -10.63 -2.72
N SER A 291 17.77 -9.83 -1.95
CA SER A 291 17.43 -9.55 -0.55
C SER A 291 16.20 -8.65 -0.41
N ILE A 292 16.04 -7.66 -1.29
CA ILE A 292 14.87 -6.78 -1.37
C ILE A 292 13.64 -7.62 -1.70
N LEU A 293 13.74 -8.48 -2.72
CA LEU A 293 12.65 -9.37 -3.14
C LEU A 293 12.25 -10.35 -2.02
N ARG A 294 13.21 -10.91 -1.26
CA ARG A 294 12.91 -11.76 -0.11
C ARG A 294 12.14 -11.01 0.98
N ARG A 295 12.60 -9.81 1.35
CA ARG A 295 11.89 -8.96 2.34
C ARG A 295 10.48 -8.62 1.87
N LEU A 296 10.31 -8.28 0.59
CA LEU A 296 9.00 -8.04 -0.01
C LEU A 296 8.11 -9.29 0.13
N SER A 297 8.58 -10.45 -0.33
CA SER A 297 7.86 -11.73 -0.23
C SER A 297 7.42 -12.04 1.21
N GLU A 298 8.30 -11.86 2.19
CA GLU A 298 7.96 -12.07 3.60
C GLU A 298 6.94 -11.07 4.12
N SER A 299 7.03 -9.79 3.70
CA SER A 299 6.06 -8.76 4.08
C SER A 299 4.67 -9.08 3.56
N LEU A 300 4.56 -9.52 2.30
CA LEU A 300 3.30 -9.92 1.67
C LEU A 300 2.64 -11.10 2.41
N GLU A 301 3.42 -12.13 2.77
CA GLU A 301 2.85 -13.28 3.52
C GLU A 301 2.50 -12.96 4.99
N ARG A 302 3.29 -12.10 5.67
CA ARG A 302 3.06 -11.77 7.09
C ARG A 302 1.71 -11.10 7.32
N GLY A 303 1.23 -10.31 6.37
CA GLY A 303 -0.07 -9.65 6.42
C GLY A 303 -1.25 -10.59 6.60
N SER A 304 -1.34 -11.57 5.71
CA SER A 304 -2.37 -12.60 5.74
C SER A 304 -2.36 -13.37 7.07
N ARG A 305 -1.17 -13.73 7.59
CA ARG A 305 -1.03 -14.44 8.88
C ARG A 305 -1.52 -13.60 10.07
N GLN A 306 -1.29 -12.29 10.07
CA GLN A 306 -1.74 -11.39 11.14
C GLN A 306 -3.25 -11.12 11.06
N GLY A 307 -3.81 -11.01 9.85
CA GLY A 307 -5.26 -10.94 9.62
C GLY A 307 -5.99 -12.16 10.19
N VAL A 308 -5.52 -13.37 9.87
CA VAL A 308 -6.07 -14.63 10.39
C VAL A 308 -5.97 -14.73 11.92
N ARG A 309 -4.87 -14.23 12.52
CA ARG A 309 -4.75 -14.18 13.99
C ARG A 309 -5.73 -13.20 14.63
N ARG A 310 -5.96 -12.04 14.01
CA ARG A 310 -6.93 -11.04 14.50
C ARG A 310 -8.36 -11.56 14.37
N THR A 311 -8.73 -12.18 13.24
CA THR A 311 -10.06 -12.77 13.06
C THR A 311 -10.30 -13.94 14.01
N ARG A 312 -9.34 -14.85 14.18
CA ARG A 312 -9.43 -15.90 15.22
C ARG A 312 -9.54 -15.32 16.62
N HIS A 313 -8.87 -14.22 16.94
CA HIS A 313 -9.00 -13.57 18.26
C HIS A 313 -10.36 -12.88 18.44
N VAL A 314 -10.94 -12.33 17.36
CA VAL A 314 -12.29 -11.76 17.34
C VAL A 314 -13.35 -12.85 17.42
N GLU A 315 -13.20 -13.97 16.70
CA GLU A 315 -14.08 -15.15 16.78
C GLU A 315 -13.98 -15.83 18.14
N LYS A 316 -12.77 -15.97 18.69
CA LYS A 316 -12.56 -16.48 20.05
C LYS A 316 -13.15 -15.51 21.09
N ARG A 317 -13.13 -14.19 20.85
CA ARG A 317 -13.88 -13.20 21.66
C ARG A 317 -15.39 -13.29 21.48
N ARG A 318 -15.92 -13.55 20.29
CA ARG A 318 -17.36 -13.77 20.05
C ARG A 318 -17.86 -15.07 20.69
N GLN A 319 -17.06 -16.14 20.63
CA GLN A 319 -17.34 -17.40 21.33
C GLN A 319 -17.17 -17.29 22.85
N GLN A 320 -16.28 -16.42 23.34
CA GLN A 320 -16.08 -16.14 24.76
C GLN A 320 -16.92 -14.98 25.31
N GLN A 321 -17.68 -14.27 24.47
CA GLN A 321 -18.74 -13.35 24.87
C GLN A 321 -19.92 -14.16 25.41
N ARG A 322 -19.73 -14.73 26.60
CA ARG A 322 -20.86 -15.06 27.48
C ARG A 322 -21.45 -13.72 27.98
N PRO A 323 -22.78 -13.57 27.99
CA PRO A 323 -23.43 -12.28 28.18
C PRO A 323 -22.92 -11.55 29.43
N VAL A 324 -22.69 -10.25 29.31
CA VAL A 324 -22.38 -9.32 30.40
C VAL A 324 -23.29 -9.58 31.63
N HIS A 325 -24.53 -9.99 31.40
CA HIS A 325 -25.50 -10.44 32.40
C HIS A 325 -24.97 -11.49 33.39
N LYS A 326 -24.25 -12.53 32.92
CA LYS A 326 -23.71 -13.57 33.80
C LYS A 326 -22.58 -13.07 34.70
N ALA A 327 -21.80 -12.08 34.24
CA ALA A 327 -20.77 -11.46 35.07
C ALA A 327 -21.40 -10.67 36.23
N PHE A 328 -22.52 -9.99 35.98
CA PHE A 328 -23.28 -9.29 37.02
C PHE A 328 -23.97 -10.25 38.00
N GLU A 329 -24.55 -11.36 37.51
CA GLU A 329 -25.13 -12.41 38.37
C GLU A 329 -24.07 -13.03 39.30
N GLU A 330 -22.92 -13.42 38.75
CA GLU A 330 -21.81 -13.97 39.55
C GLU A 330 -21.28 -12.92 40.55
N ALA A 331 -21.14 -11.65 40.15
CA ALA A 331 -20.74 -10.58 41.05
C ALA A 331 -21.71 -10.31 42.21
N GLN A 332 -23.01 -10.55 42.02
CA GLN A 332 -23.99 -10.44 43.11
C GLN A 332 -23.95 -11.64 44.06
N ALA A 333 -23.76 -12.84 43.51
CA ALA A 333 -23.81 -14.10 44.25
C ALA A 333 -22.53 -14.39 45.07
N VAL A 334 -21.39 -13.77 44.69
CA VAL A 334 -20.10 -14.00 45.36
C VAL A 334 -20.06 -13.38 46.76
N LYS A 335 -19.55 -14.16 47.71
CA LYS A 335 -19.31 -13.77 49.11
C LYS A 335 -18.00 -12.99 49.21
N ASN A 336 -17.80 -12.28 50.33
CA ASN A 336 -16.72 -11.30 50.49
C ASN A 336 -15.30 -11.87 50.26
N ASP A 337 -15.12 -13.18 50.46
CA ASP A 337 -13.91 -13.95 50.20
C ASP A 337 -13.52 -14.09 48.71
N GLY A 338 -14.44 -13.79 47.80
CA GLY A 338 -14.21 -13.79 46.36
C GLY A 338 -14.07 -12.40 45.72
N LEU A 339 -14.01 -11.32 46.50
CA LEU A 339 -13.85 -9.96 45.96
C LEU A 339 -12.52 -9.32 46.36
N PHE A 340 -11.89 -8.71 45.37
CA PHE A 340 -10.59 -8.06 45.49
C PHE A 340 -10.62 -6.68 44.86
N PHE A 341 -9.74 -5.81 45.33
CA PHE A 341 -9.44 -4.54 44.68
C PHE A 341 -8.04 -4.62 44.06
N ASP A 342 -7.94 -4.35 42.75
CA ASP A 342 -6.66 -4.23 42.04
C ASP A 342 -6.15 -2.79 42.18
N GLU A 343 -5.13 -2.60 43.03
CA GLU A 343 -4.58 -1.26 43.34
C GLU A 343 -3.88 -0.62 42.14
N ARG A 344 -3.45 -1.41 41.15
CA ARG A 344 -2.73 -0.88 39.98
C ARG A 344 -3.67 -0.29 38.93
N THR A 345 -4.87 -0.86 38.82
CA THR A 345 -5.86 -0.46 37.81
C THR A 345 -7.10 0.18 38.42
N GLU A 346 -7.10 0.39 39.73
CA GLU A 346 -8.21 0.97 40.52
C GLU A 346 -9.55 0.32 40.17
N ALA A 347 -9.57 -1.02 40.16
CA ALA A 347 -10.68 -1.80 39.65
C ALA A 347 -11.10 -2.90 40.62
N PHE A 348 -12.41 -3.16 40.69
CA PHE A 348 -12.97 -4.26 41.47
C PHE A 348 -12.85 -5.56 40.70
N VAL A 349 -12.42 -6.62 41.39
CA VAL A 349 -12.22 -7.94 40.81
C VAL A 349 -13.05 -8.97 41.57
N VAL A 350 -13.98 -9.63 40.87
CA VAL A 350 -14.85 -10.66 41.43
C VAL A 350 -14.43 -12.03 40.89
N ARG A 351 -14.11 -12.97 41.77
CA ARG A 351 -13.84 -14.36 41.42
C ARG A 351 -15.13 -15.19 41.45
N GLY A 352 -15.57 -15.64 40.30
CA GLY A 352 -16.70 -16.55 40.13
C GLY A 352 -16.36 -18.02 40.39
N ALA A 353 -17.40 -18.86 40.49
CA ALA A 353 -17.35 -20.24 40.96
C ALA A 353 -16.54 -21.23 40.07
N GLN A 354 -16.06 -20.82 38.90
CA GLN A 354 -15.26 -21.65 37.96
C GLN A 354 -13.83 -21.14 37.76
N GLY A 355 -13.26 -20.44 38.76
CA GLY A 355 -11.89 -19.91 38.67
C GLY A 355 -11.76 -18.75 37.69
N ARG A 356 -12.86 -18.07 37.34
CA ARG A 356 -12.87 -16.91 36.45
C ARG A 356 -12.96 -15.62 37.27
N ALA A 357 -12.14 -14.63 36.96
CA ALA A 357 -12.21 -13.31 37.53
C ALA A 357 -12.88 -12.33 36.57
N HIS A 358 -13.77 -11.50 37.12
CA HIS A 358 -14.49 -10.43 36.46
C HIS A 358 -13.96 -9.10 36.96
N VAL A 359 -13.57 -8.21 36.04
CA VAL A 359 -13.06 -6.88 36.38
C VAL A 359 -14.13 -5.84 36.10
N PHE A 360 -14.40 -5.03 37.11
CA PHE A 360 -15.31 -3.90 37.05
C PHE A 360 -14.52 -2.61 37.36
N ASN A 361 -14.83 -1.54 36.64
CA ASN A 361 -14.22 -0.24 36.91
C ASN A 361 -14.82 0.43 38.17
N ALA A 362 -14.31 1.60 38.55
CA ALA A 362 -14.78 2.37 39.71
C ALA A 362 -16.29 2.69 39.67
N GLU A 363 -16.90 2.79 38.48
CA GLU A 363 -18.34 3.03 38.31
C GLU A 363 -19.20 1.75 38.34
N GLY A 364 -18.59 0.57 38.52
CA GLY A 364 -19.29 -0.71 38.57
C GLY A 364 -19.65 -1.31 37.21
N ARG A 365 -19.06 -0.81 36.11
CA ARG A 365 -19.23 -1.37 34.76
C ARG A 365 -18.27 -2.52 34.52
N HIS A 366 -18.78 -3.59 33.91
CA HIS A 366 -17.97 -4.74 33.52
C HIS A 366 -16.98 -4.35 32.41
N VAL A 367 -15.69 -4.49 32.68
CA VAL A 367 -14.60 -4.15 31.75
C VAL A 367 -14.15 -5.40 30.99
N THR A 368 -13.88 -6.48 31.72
CA THR A 368 -13.38 -7.72 31.12
C THR A 368 -13.54 -8.92 32.07
N SER A 369 -13.42 -10.14 31.54
CA SER A 369 -13.33 -11.36 32.37
C SER A 369 -12.18 -12.22 31.88
N PHE A 370 -11.47 -12.88 32.78
CA PHE A 370 -10.37 -13.79 32.45
C PHE A 370 -10.31 -14.96 33.43
N VAL A 371 -9.74 -16.09 33.02
CA VAL A 371 -9.55 -17.25 33.89
C VAL A 371 -8.31 -17.02 34.76
N VAL A 372 -8.44 -17.32 36.05
CA VAL A 372 -7.36 -17.27 37.03
C VAL A 372 -6.92 -18.69 37.33
N GLU A 373 -5.65 -19.00 37.10
CA GLU A 373 -5.11 -20.32 37.39
C GLU A 373 -5.01 -20.56 38.91
N PRO A 374 -5.08 -21.81 39.38
CA PRO A 374 -4.94 -22.13 40.81
C PRO A 374 -3.60 -21.58 41.36
N GLY A 375 -3.64 -20.77 42.42
CA GLY A 375 -2.44 -20.16 43.03
C GLY A 375 -2.12 -18.72 42.56
N GLU A 376 -2.71 -18.24 41.45
CA GLU A 376 -2.48 -16.87 40.97
C GLU A 376 -3.11 -15.80 41.88
N VAL A 377 -4.23 -16.12 42.55
CA VAL A 377 -4.88 -15.20 43.49
C VAL A 377 -3.98 -14.99 44.70
N GLU A 378 -3.46 -16.07 45.27
CA GLU A 378 -2.56 -16.07 46.41
C GLU A 378 -1.24 -15.35 46.08
N LEU A 379 -0.72 -15.53 44.86
CA LEU A 379 0.46 -14.80 44.38
C LEU A 379 0.20 -13.29 44.25
N ARG A 380 -0.99 -12.88 43.76
CA ARG A 380 -1.35 -11.47 43.57
C ARG A 380 -1.66 -10.77 44.89
N LEU A 381 -2.23 -11.49 45.87
CA LEU A 381 -2.38 -11.03 47.25
C LEU A 381 -1.01 -10.87 47.93
N ARG A 382 -0.13 -11.87 47.82
CA ARG A 382 1.22 -11.84 48.42
C ARG A 382 2.10 -10.72 47.83
N LYS A 383 1.94 -10.41 46.54
CA LYS A 383 2.64 -9.31 45.85
C LYS A 383 1.98 -7.93 46.05
N ARG A 384 0.96 -7.81 46.91
CA ARG A 384 0.16 -6.58 47.11
C ARG A 384 -0.36 -5.96 45.82
N ARG A 385 -0.64 -6.80 44.81
CA ARG A 385 -1.27 -6.34 43.57
C ARG A 385 -2.78 -6.27 43.75
N TRP A 386 -3.31 -7.28 44.44
CA TRP A 386 -4.70 -7.33 44.88
C TRP A 386 -4.74 -7.22 46.39
N ARG A 387 -5.78 -6.58 46.90
CA ARG A 387 -6.14 -6.61 48.31
C ARG A 387 -7.57 -7.08 48.48
N ASN A 388 -7.88 -7.64 49.64
CA ASN A 388 -9.25 -7.88 50.02
C ASN A 388 -9.98 -6.53 50.14
N MET A 389 -11.23 -6.49 49.70
CA MET A 389 -12.05 -5.30 49.86
C MET A 389 -12.40 -5.09 51.33
N LEU A 390 -12.45 -3.83 51.76
CA LEU A 390 -12.98 -3.46 53.07
C LEU A 390 -14.51 -3.62 53.06
N ALA A 391 -15.11 -3.80 54.25
CA ALA A 391 -16.55 -4.00 54.38
C ALA A 391 -17.38 -2.83 53.80
N GLU A 392 -16.88 -1.60 53.93
CA GLU A 392 -17.50 -0.39 53.38
C GLU A 392 -17.43 -0.36 51.84
N GLU A 393 -16.29 -0.75 51.27
CA GLU A 393 -16.08 -0.81 49.82
C GLU A 393 -16.92 -1.92 49.18
N TYR A 394 -17.09 -3.04 49.88
CA TYR A 394 -17.97 -4.12 49.47
C TYR A 394 -19.42 -3.66 49.38
N ALA A 395 -19.91 -2.94 50.40
CA ALA A 395 -21.25 -2.39 50.40
C ALA A 395 -21.45 -1.38 49.26
N ALA A 396 -20.48 -0.47 49.06
CA ALA A 396 -20.51 0.51 47.97
C ALA A 396 -20.53 -0.16 46.58
N PHE A 397 -19.68 -1.19 46.39
CA PHE A 397 -19.62 -1.94 45.12
C PHE A 397 -20.93 -2.70 44.84
N LYS A 398 -21.56 -3.30 45.85
CA LYS A 398 -22.88 -3.95 45.66
C LYS A 398 -23.98 -2.97 45.28
N GLU A 399 -23.97 -1.75 45.81
CA GLU A 399 -24.90 -0.70 45.37
C GLU A 399 -24.63 -0.23 43.93
N LEU A 400 -23.35 -0.16 43.52
CA LEU A 400 -22.98 0.16 42.13
C LEU A 400 -23.43 -0.91 41.13
N LEU A 401 -23.33 -2.19 41.50
CA LEU A 401 -23.79 -3.31 40.66
C LEU A 401 -25.31 -3.27 40.44
N LYS A 402 -26.10 -2.92 41.47
CA LYS A 402 -27.57 -2.81 41.36
C LYS A 402 -28.01 -1.77 40.33
N LYS A 403 -27.24 -0.69 40.15
CA LYS A 403 -27.51 0.36 39.16
C LYS A 403 -27.32 -0.08 37.71
N HIS A 404 -26.56 -1.16 37.46
CA HIS A 404 -26.15 -1.59 36.13
C HIS A 404 -26.69 -2.97 35.71
N VAL A 405 -27.54 -3.59 36.53
CA VAL A 405 -28.21 -4.84 36.17
C VAL A 405 -29.37 -4.53 35.23
N PRO A 406 -29.39 -5.06 34.00
CA PRO A 406 -30.54 -4.91 33.11
C PRO A 406 -31.76 -5.54 33.78
N ARG A 407 -32.87 -4.79 33.91
CA ARG A 407 -34.18 -5.38 34.26
C ARG A 407 -34.47 -6.49 33.25
N ALA A 408 -34.54 -7.74 33.71
CA ALA A 408 -34.90 -8.86 32.87
C ALA A 408 -36.27 -8.59 32.21
N GLY A 409 -36.31 -8.66 30.88
CA GLY A 409 -37.49 -8.35 30.08
C GLY A 409 -38.67 -9.24 30.46
N GLY A 410 -39.83 -8.61 30.67
CA GLY A 410 -41.11 -9.31 30.77
C GLY A 410 -41.42 -9.99 29.44
N GLY A 411 -41.54 -11.31 29.47
CA GLY A 411 -42.12 -12.09 28.38
C GLY A 411 -43.61 -11.76 28.26
N GLY A 412 -43.94 -10.85 27.36
CA GLY A 412 -45.31 -10.60 26.93
C GLY A 412 -45.73 -11.67 25.94
N THR A 413 -46.53 -12.61 26.41
CA THR A 413 -47.39 -13.50 25.61
C THR A 413 -48.30 -12.67 24.71
N THR A 414 -48.13 -12.77 23.40
CA THR A 414 -49.16 -12.36 22.42
C THR A 414 -50.11 -13.53 22.18
N THR A 415 -51.23 -13.53 22.91
CA THR A 415 -52.51 -14.10 22.47
C THR A 415 -53.19 -13.08 21.56
N GLY A 416 -53.82 -13.56 20.47
CA GLY A 416 -54.54 -12.77 19.46
C GLY A 416 -55.75 -11.99 20.01
N PRO A 417 -56.50 -11.28 19.15
CA PRO A 417 -57.08 -11.83 17.91
C PRO A 417 -56.42 -11.38 16.60
#